data_AF-A0A1A2Y9S6-F1
#
_entry.id   AF-A0A1A2Y9S6-F1
#
_cell.length_a   1.000
_cell.length_b   1.000
_cell.length_c   1.000
_cell.angle_alpha   90.00
_cell.angle_beta   90.00
_cell.angle_gamma   90.00
#
_symmetry.space_group_name_H-M   'P 1'
#
loop_
_entity.id
_entity.type
_entity.pdbx_description
1 polymer ?
#
loop_
_entity_poly.entity_id
_entity_poly.type
_entity_poly.pdbx_seq_one_letter_code
_entity_poly.pdbx_strand_id
1 'polypeptide(L)'
;MTGADHLAEPDPTAGVDALVAEIAPGVRPPAVRRCDAIMVAGPWLAGVSAVASALADRLPQWRVVEATDLMPGEVPTAVVFVVSAAAALTDSDCVLLDAAAAHTDVVIGVVSKIDVHRQWREMQEVARETLADYAPRYRDVAWVGAAAAPERGEPRVDDLVAELSKQLGDNDVQRRNRLRSWEFQLRTDADRVDRDARAEGRRARVALLQEQRDEVVRQRRMSKSERVIALRSRISQARVQLSYFARKRCASVRGELAEDAAGMTRRRLPEFEGNVRRRLEEVVTEVDEGVAEHLADVAHELGLSGDAAAATATPPVPQFEIGAPALASRRLETQLMTLLGVGFGLGVALTLSRLFAHLAPGLTAAGAALCVVVGVAVTVWVVRIRGLLRDRAVLDRWVGEATAALRSALQELVALRVVAAESALTAELAERNETEAARAADRIAALDRELREHAAATARAAAVRDRQLPTLQRALAAVRSELGGSARLDAGEATLGPPDELGGSARLDAGEATLGPPDELGESGSPETARTAAD
;
A
#
# COMPACT_ATOMS: atom_id res chain seq x y z
N MET A 1 -55.19 -40.09 61.87
CA MET A 1 -53.81 -39.64 61.61
C MET A 1 -53.52 -39.89 60.15
N THR A 2 -53.87 -38.91 59.32
CA THR A 2 -53.76 -38.94 57.86
C THR A 2 -52.76 -37.86 57.49
N GLY A 3 -51.52 -38.27 57.24
CA GLY A 3 -50.49 -37.39 56.68
C GLY A 3 -50.74 -37.29 55.19
N ALA A 4 -51.21 -36.12 54.74
CA ALA A 4 -51.29 -35.80 53.33
C ALA A 4 -49.87 -35.56 52.81
N ASP A 5 -49.41 -36.44 51.93
CA ASP A 5 -48.26 -36.23 51.07
C ASP A 5 -48.58 -35.03 50.15
N HIS A 6 -48.04 -33.87 50.47
CA HIS A 6 -48.04 -32.71 49.59
C HIS A 6 -46.99 -33.00 48.51
N LEU A 7 -47.40 -33.65 47.42
CA LEU A 7 -46.63 -33.70 46.18
C LEU A 7 -46.30 -32.26 45.81
N ALA A 8 -45.02 -31.87 45.94
CA ALA A 8 -44.54 -30.56 45.54
C ALA A 8 -44.85 -30.36 44.05
N GLU A 9 -45.64 -29.34 43.73
CA GLU A 9 -45.86 -28.94 42.34
C GLU A 9 -44.49 -28.71 41.67
N PRO A 10 -44.28 -29.25 40.45
CA PRO A 10 -43.02 -29.08 39.75
C PRO A 10 -42.76 -27.59 39.53
N ASP A 11 -41.56 -27.12 39.90
CA ASP A 11 -41.13 -25.73 39.70
C ASP A 11 -41.38 -25.31 38.23
N PRO A 12 -42.26 -24.33 37.97
CA PRO A 12 -42.65 -23.94 36.61
C PRO A 12 -41.45 -23.45 35.79
N THR A 13 -40.37 -22.99 36.45
CA THR A 13 -39.14 -22.58 35.79
C THR A 13 -38.29 -23.78 35.33
N ALA A 14 -38.33 -24.89 36.07
CA ALA A 14 -37.62 -26.12 35.71
C ALA A 14 -38.21 -26.78 34.46
N GLY A 15 -39.53 -26.68 34.26
CA GLY A 15 -40.19 -27.15 33.03
C GLY A 15 -39.74 -26.39 31.78
N VAL A 16 -39.56 -25.08 31.88
CA VAL A 16 -39.03 -24.25 30.79
C VAL A 16 -37.56 -24.59 30.49
N ASP A 17 -36.76 -24.80 31.53
CA ASP A 17 -35.36 -25.20 31.35
C ASP A 17 -35.24 -26.56 30.68
N ALA A 18 -36.10 -27.51 31.02
CA ALA A 18 -36.17 -28.82 30.39
C ALA A 18 -36.54 -28.74 28.90
N LEU A 19 -37.53 -27.91 28.54
CA LEU A 19 -37.93 -27.67 27.15
C LEU A 19 -36.75 -27.20 26.29
N VAL A 20 -36.00 -26.21 26.77
CA VAL A 20 -34.85 -25.69 26.02
C VAL A 20 -33.70 -26.68 26.00
N ALA A 21 -33.46 -27.40 27.10
CA ALA A 21 -32.43 -28.44 27.16
C ALA A 21 -32.70 -29.61 26.19
N GLU A 22 -33.95 -29.97 25.95
CA GLU A 22 -34.32 -31.00 24.97
C GLU A 22 -33.97 -30.59 23.53
N ILE A 23 -34.25 -29.33 23.18
CA ILE A 23 -34.01 -28.80 21.83
C ILE A 23 -32.53 -28.46 21.62
N ALA A 24 -31.87 -27.94 22.66
CA ALA A 24 -30.52 -27.40 22.64
C ALA A 24 -29.69 -27.85 23.88
N PRO A 25 -29.30 -29.14 23.96
CA PRO A 25 -28.69 -29.73 25.17
C PRO A 25 -27.32 -29.16 25.56
N GLY A 26 -26.68 -28.39 24.68
CA GLY A 26 -25.41 -27.72 24.96
C GLY A 26 -25.54 -26.31 25.55
N VAL A 27 -26.76 -25.76 25.64
CA VAL A 27 -26.99 -24.39 26.12
C VAL A 27 -27.34 -24.43 27.60
N ARG A 28 -26.62 -23.64 28.40
CA ARG A 28 -26.86 -23.54 29.84
C ARG A 28 -28.02 -22.60 30.14
N PRO A 29 -28.76 -22.85 31.23
CA PRO A 29 -29.84 -21.97 31.66
C PRO A 29 -29.39 -20.52 31.94
N PRO A 30 -30.29 -19.54 31.80
CA PRO A 30 -30.02 -18.15 32.15
C PRO A 30 -29.53 -18.01 33.57
N ALA A 31 -28.32 -17.44 33.71
CA ALA A 31 -27.65 -17.18 34.98
C ALA A 31 -28.15 -15.90 35.68
N VAL A 32 -29.29 -15.35 35.25
CA VAL A 32 -29.90 -14.18 35.87
C VAL A 32 -30.53 -14.56 37.21
N ARG A 33 -30.34 -13.70 38.21
CA ARG A 33 -30.97 -13.83 39.52
C ARG A 33 -32.24 -13.00 39.53
N ARG A 34 -33.39 -13.66 39.61
CA ARG A 34 -34.66 -12.95 39.77
C ARG A 34 -34.80 -12.43 41.19
N CYS A 35 -35.27 -11.21 41.32
CA CYS A 35 -35.57 -10.59 42.59
C CYS A 35 -37.07 -10.31 42.69
N ASP A 36 -37.61 -10.41 43.90
CA ASP A 36 -38.99 -10.01 44.23
C ASP A 36 -39.08 -8.47 44.28
N ALA A 37 -38.78 -7.87 43.13
CA ALA A 37 -38.66 -6.45 42.93
C ALA A 37 -39.48 -5.99 41.72
N ILE A 38 -40.06 -4.79 41.86
CA ILE A 38 -40.73 -4.07 40.78
C ILE A 38 -39.77 -2.98 40.32
N MET A 39 -39.36 -3.04 39.06
CA MET A 39 -38.48 -2.02 38.50
C MET A 39 -39.30 -0.90 37.86
N VAL A 40 -39.02 0.34 38.22
CA VAL A 40 -39.56 1.51 37.55
C VAL A 40 -38.50 2.08 36.61
N ALA A 41 -38.84 2.20 35.34
CA ALA A 41 -37.95 2.71 34.29
C ALA A 41 -38.69 3.71 33.41
N GLY A 42 -37.98 4.56 32.70
CA GLY A 42 -38.60 5.52 31.80
C GLY A 42 -37.63 6.57 31.29
N PRO A 43 -38.04 7.39 30.32
CA PRO A 43 -37.22 8.45 29.77
C PRO A 43 -36.86 9.51 30.83
N TRP A 44 -35.83 10.30 30.55
CA TRP A 44 -35.42 11.38 31.44
C TRP A 44 -36.59 12.36 31.67
N LEU A 45 -36.76 12.80 32.93
CA LEU A 45 -37.86 13.67 33.38
C LEU A 45 -39.28 13.08 33.26
N ALA A 46 -39.43 11.77 33.00
CA ALA A 46 -40.74 11.12 32.99
C ALA A 46 -41.38 11.00 34.39
N GLY A 47 -40.66 11.30 35.48
CA GLY A 47 -41.19 11.18 36.84
C GLY A 47 -41.05 9.77 37.44
N VAL A 48 -40.06 9.00 36.97
CA VAL A 48 -39.72 7.65 37.44
C VAL A 48 -39.57 7.60 38.96
N SER A 49 -38.72 8.46 39.56
CA SER A 49 -38.48 8.47 41.00
C SER A 49 -39.72 8.77 41.84
N ALA A 50 -40.59 9.66 41.35
CA ALA A 50 -41.85 9.97 42.04
C ALA A 50 -42.79 8.75 42.04
N VAL A 51 -42.90 8.06 40.89
CA VAL A 51 -43.69 6.82 40.77
C VAL A 51 -43.09 5.71 41.64
N ALA A 52 -41.77 5.53 41.63
CA ALA A 52 -41.08 4.54 42.45
C ALA A 52 -41.32 4.76 43.95
N SER A 53 -41.18 6.00 44.44
CA SER A 53 -41.46 6.35 45.84
C SER A 53 -42.93 6.09 46.20
N ALA A 54 -43.87 6.53 45.37
CA ALA A 54 -45.29 6.32 45.63
C ALA A 54 -45.68 4.84 45.62
N LEU A 55 -45.08 4.02 44.77
CA LEU A 55 -45.29 2.57 44.76
C LEU A 55 -44.69 1.89 45.99
N ALA A 56 -43.50 2.31 46.43
CA ALA A 56 -42.87 1.76 47.64
C ALA A 56 -43.75 1.96 48.89
N ASP A 57 -44.39 3.12 49.01
CA ASP A 57 -45.31 3.43 50.12
C ASP A 57 -46.60 2.60 50.07
N ARG A 58 -47.11 2.29 48.87
CA ARG A 58 -48.40 1.61 48.66
C ARG A 58 -48.29 0.09 48.60
N LEU A 59 -47.12 -0.44 48.27
CA LEU A 59 -46.83 -1.88 48.15
C LEU A 59 -45.60 -2.26 49.00
N PRO A 60 -45.67 -2.14 50.34
CA PRO A 60 -44.52 -2.38 51.21
C PRO A 60 -44.00 -3.83 51.19
N GLN A 61 -44.80 -4.77 50.67
CA GLN A 61 -44.42 -6.16 50.49
C GLN A 61 -43.48 -6.40 49.29
N TRP A 62 -43.33 -5.43 48.38
CA TRP A 62 -42.48 -5.53 47.19
C TRP A 62 -41.28 -4.58 47.26
N ARG A 63 -40.11 -5.03 46.80
CA ARG A 63 -38.94 -4.14 46.66
C ARG A 63 -39.09 -3.29 45.40
N VAL A 64 -39.52 -2.03 45.54
CA VAL A 64 -39.58 -1.10 44.39
C VAL A 64 -38.21 -0.46 44.18
N VAL A 65 -37.71 -0.50 42.94
CA VAL A 65 -36.36 -0.03 42.57
C VAL A 65 -36.39 0.73 41.25
N GLU A 66 -35.49 1.69 41.08
CA GLU A 66 -35.23 2.26 39.75
C GLU A 66 -34.28 1.36 38.96
N ALA A 67 -34.22 1.53 37.64
CA ALA A 67 -33.35 0.72 36.78
C ALA A 67 -31.87 0.73 37.18
N THR A 68 -31.38 1.83 37.79
CA THR A 68 -29.99 1.98 38.26
C THR A 68 -29.69 1.26 39.57
N ASP A 69 -30.71 0.84 40.31
CA ASP A 69 -30.55 0.28 41.65
C ASP A 69 -30.42 -1.25 41.63
N LEU A 70 -30.64 -1.88 40.47
CA LEU A 70 -30.44 -3.32 40.27
C LEU A 70 -28.95 -3.62 40.04
N MET A 71 -28.46 -4.64 40.74
CA MET A 71 -27.09 -5.12 40.52
C MET A 71 -26.98 -5.83 39.16
N PRO A 72 -25.80 -5.85 38.53
CA PRO A 72 -25.61 -6.60 37.29
C PRO A 72 -26.02 -8.08 37.44
N GLY A 73 -26.95 -8.53 36.60
CA GLY A 73 -27.49 -9.89 36.62
C GLY A 73 -28.73 -10.07 37.52
N GLU A 74 -29.14 -9.07 38.29
CA GLU A 74 -30.46 -9.04 38.94
C GLU A 74 -31.53 -8.63 37.93
N VAL A 75 -32.65 -9.35 37.92
CA VAL A 75 -33.79 -9.08 37.03
C VAL A 75 -35.09 -8.94 37.84
N PRO A 76 -35.94 -7.95 37.51
CA PRO A 76 -37.16 -7.69 38.26
C PRO A 76 -38.28 -8.67 37.89
N THR A 77 -39.27 -8.77 38.77
CA THR A 77 -40.47 -9.58 38.53
C THR A 77 -41.49 -8.86 37.65
N ALA A 78 -41.56 -7.53 37.73
CA ALA A 78 -42.37 -6.67 36.86
C ALA A 78 -41.63 -5.37 36.52
N VAL A 79 -41.96 -4.78 35.37
CA VAL A 79 -41.45 -3.48 34.92
C VAL A 79 -42.59 -2.49 34.79
N VAL A 80 -42.46 -1.34 35.44
CA VAL A 80 -43.32 -0.18 35.28
C VAL A 80 -42.59 0.82 34.41
N PHE A 81 -43.08 1.03 33.19
CA PHE A 81 -42.47 1.95 32.23
C PHE A 81 -43.21 3.29 32.23
N VAL A 82 -42.57 4.31 32.79
CA VAL A 82 -43.16 5.63 33.00
C VAL A 82 -42.80 6.54 31.83
N VAL A 83 -43.82 7.13 31.21
CA VAL A 83 -43.71 8.18 30.19
C VAL A 83 -44.42 9.43 30.69
N SER A 84 -43.97 10.62 30.30
CA SER A 84 -44.62 11.86 30.72
C SER A 84 -45.81 12.18 29.82
N ALA A 85 -46.94 12.62 30.39
CA ALA A 85 -48.02 13.22 29.60
C ALA A 85 -47.61 14.49 28.83
N ALA A 86 -46.41 15.03 29.06
CA ALA A 86 -45.87 16.20 28.39
C ALA A 86 -45.23 15.90 27.02
N ALA A 87 -44.89 14.64 26.72
CA ALA A 87 -44.13 14.27 25.53
C ALA A 87 -44.58 12.91 24.97
N ALA A 88 -44.57 12.80 23.64
CA ALA A 88 -44.81 11.53 22.96
C ALA A 88 -43.66 10.55 23.18
N LEU A 89 -43.99 9.25 23.19
CA LEU A 89 -43.01 8.17 23.21
C LEU A 89 -42.22 8.17 21.90
N THR A 90 -40.90 7.99 21.99
CA THR A 90 -39.99 7.94 20.82
C THR A 90 -39.37 6.54 20.65
N ASP A 91 -38.78 6.28 19.48
CA ASP A 91 -38.05 5.03 19.21
C ASP A 91 -36.92 4.77 20.22
N SER A 92 -36.26 5.82 20.69
CA SER A 92 -35.21 5.71 21.71
C SER A 92 -35.76 5.25 23.07
N ASP A 93 -36.98 5.67 23.41
CA ASP A 93 -37.67 5.25 24.62
C ASP A 93 -38.13 3.78 24.52
N CYS A 94 -38.55 3.34 23.33
CA CYS A 94 -38.86 1.93 23.07
C CYS A 94 -37.63 1.03 23.24
N VAL A 95 -36.45 1.48 22.78
CA VAL A 95 -35.18 0.77 23.01
C VAL A 95 -34.83 0.69 24.50
N LEU A 96 -35.08 1.78 25.25
CA LEU A 96 -34.90 1.79 26.70
C LEU A 96 -35.83 0.76 27.39
N LEU A 97 -37.10 0.69 26.97
CA LEU A 97 -38.05 -0.32 27.44
C LEU A 97 -37.57 -1.73 27.11
N ASP A 98 -37.09 -1.97 25.90
CA ASP A 98 -36.59 -3.28 25.47
C ASP A 98 -35.43 -3.79 26.35
N ALA A 99 -34.54 -2.88 26.75
CA ALA A 99 -33.46 -3.18 27.69
C ALA A 99 -34.00 -3.46 29.10
N ALA A 100 -34.92 -2.64 29.58
CA ALA A 100 -35.52 -2.77 30.91
C ALA A 100 -36.34 -4.07 31.06
N ALA A 101 -37.12 -4.42 30.05
CA ALA A 101 -37.99 -5.59 30.01
C ALA A 101 -37.34 -6.82 29.35
N ALA A 102 -36.02 -6.84 29.21
CA ALA A 102 -35.29 -7.92 28.52
C ALA A 102 -35.60 -9.31 29.08
N HIS A 103 -35.74 -9.43 30.40
CA HIS A 103 -35.95 -10.69 31.11
C HIS A 103 -37.31 -10.79 31.79
N THR A 104 -38.22 -9.84 31.50
CA THR A 104 -39.46 -9.66 32.25
C THR A 104 -40.63 -9.52 31.28
N ASP A 105 -41.67 -10.31 31.53
CA ASP A 105 -42.87 -10.36 30.71
C ASP A 105 -43.90 -9.32 31.16
N VAL A 106 -44.10 -9.19 32.47
CA VAL A 106 -45.01 -8.20 33.06
C VAL A 106 -44.45 -6.80 32.86
N VAL A 107 -45.07 -6.05 31.95
CA VAL A 107 -44.77 -4.66 31.64
C VAL A 107 -46.07 -3.85 31.74
N ILE A 108 -46.04 -2.77 32.52
CA ILE A 108 -47.16 -1.83 32.65
C ILE A 108 -46.68 -0.45 32.23
N GLY A 109 -47.34 0.14 31.24
CA GLY A 109 -47.11 1.50 30.81
C GLY A 109 -47.81 2.50 31.73
N VAL A 110 -47.12 3.56 32.11
CA VAL A 110 -47.65 4.60 32.99
C VAL A 110 -47.49 5.96 32.35
N VAL A 111 -48.59 6.66 32.12
CA VAL A 111 -48.56 8.07 31.73
C VAL A 111 -48.58 8.92 33.01
N SER A 112 -47.46 9.57 33.30
CA SER A 112 -47.27 10.39 34.50
C SER A 112 -47.71 11.85 34.29
N LYS A 113 -47.85 12.60 35.40
CA LYS A 113 -48.20 14.04 35.42
C LYS A 113 -49.61 14.33 34.88
N ILE A 114 -50.54 13.40 35.09
CA ILE A 114 -51.94 13.55 34.67
C ILE A 114 -52.68 14.68 35.40
N ASP A 115 -52.11 15.16 36.51
CA ASP A 115 -52.59 16.31 37.29
C ASP A 115 -52.33 17.65 36.58
N VAL A 116 -51.27 17.74 35.77
CA VAL A 116 -50.90 18.96 35.03
C VAL A 116 -51.45 18.92 33.59
N HIS A 117 -51.42 17.77 32.94
CA HIS A 117 -51.72 17.65 31.51
C HIS A 117 -53.13 17.09 31.25
N ARG A 118 -54.07 17.95 30.82
CA ARG A 118 -55.47 17.56 30.59
C ARG A 118 -55.68 16.56 29.44
N GLN A 119 -54.80 16.56 28.43
CA GLN A 119 -54.85 15.68 27.27
C GLN A 119 -54.10 14.34 27.47
N TRP A 120 -53.80 13.96 28.70
CA TRP A 120 -53.01 12.75 28.99
C TRP A 120 -53.61 11.45 28.43
N ARG A 121 -54.93 11.38 28.23
CA ARG A 121 -55.60 10.22 27.61
C ARG A 121 -55.25 10.05 26.13
N GLU A 122 -55.19 11.16 25.39
CA GLU A 122 -54.73 11.17 23.99
C GLU A 122 -53.27 10.69 23.94
N MET A 123 -52.42 11.18 24.86
CA MET A 123 -51.02 10.74 24.95
C MET A 123 -50.87 9.27 25.33
N GLN A 124 -51.77 8.73 26.16
CA GLN A 124 -51.81 7.30 26.47
C GLN A 124 -52.17 6.45 25.26
N GLU A 125 -53.10 6.91 24.42
CA GLU A 125 -53.46 6.25 23.17
C GLU A 125 -52.29 6.24 22.19
N VAL A 126 -51.66 7.39 21.98
CA VAL A 126 -50.44 7.50 21.15
C VAL A 126 -49.34 6.57 21.65
N ALA A 127 -49.04 6.56 22.95
CA ALA A 127 -47.99 5.71 23.50
C ALA A 127 -48.31 4.20 23.33
N ARG A 128 -49.59 3.82 23.44
CA ARG A 128 -50.04 2.45 23.19
C ARG A 128 -49.84 2.04 21.72
N GLU A 129 -50.24 2.90 20.78
CA GLU A 129 -50.06 2.65 19.35
C GLU A 129 -48.58 2.56 18.98
N THR A 130 -47.75 3.50 19.45
CA THR A 130 -46.30 3.49 19.21
C THR A 130 -45.65 2.19 19.72
N LEU A 131 -46.01 1.70 20.92
CA LEU A 131 -45.47 0.44 21.42
C LEU A 131 -45.99 -0.78 20.66
N ALA A 132 -47.27 -0.80 20.29
CA ALA A 132 -47.87 -1.90 19.54
C ALA A 132 -47.24 -2.05 18.14
N ASP A 133 -46.90 -0.93 17.51
CA ASP A 133 -46.20 -0.88 16.22
C ASP A 133 -44.72 -1.25 16.35
N TYR A 134 -44.08 -0.89 17.46
CA TYR A 134 -42.66 -1.17 17.71
C TYR A 134 -42.36 -2.67 17.80
N ALA A 135 -43.12 -3.42 18.62
CA ALA A 135 -42.92 -4.86 18.75
C ALA A 135 -44.20 -5.62 19.15
N PRO A 136 -44.44 -6.83 18.58
CA PRO A 136 -45.63 -7.63 18.90
C PRO A 136 -45.82 -7.92 20.39
N ARG A 137 -44.72 -7.99 21.17
CA ARG A 137 -44.76 -8.25 22.62
C ARG A 137 -45.43 -7.13 23.43
N TYR A 138 -45.55 -5.92 22.88
CA TYR A 138 -46.09 -4.77 23.60
C TYR A 138 -47.53 -4.42 23.22
N ARG A 139 -48.14 -5.16 22.29
CA ARG A 139 -49.51 -4.91 21.82
C ARG A 139 -50.55 -4.95 22.95
N ASP A 140 -50.37 -5.87 23.90
CA ASP A 140 -51.32 -6.14 24.98
C ASP A 140 -50.88 -5.52 26.32
N VAL A 141 -49.91 -4.61 26.30
CA VAL A 141 -49.42 -3.93 27.52
C VAL A 141 -50.52 -3.05 28.11
N ALA A 142 -50.77 -3.24 29.40
CA ALA A 142 -51.69 -2.41 30.16
C ALA A 142 -51.12 -1.00 30.34
N TRP A 143 -51.97 0.01 30.14
CA TRP A 143 -51.60 1.42 30.29
C TRP A 143 -52.49 2.09 31.33
N VAL A 144 -51.88 2.82 32.26
CA VAL A 144 -52.58 3.56 33.32
C VAL A 144 -52.07 5.00 33.43
N GLY A 145 -52.92 5.90 33.91
CA GLY A 145 -52.51 7.27 34.26
C GLY A 145 -52.09 7.36 35.73
N ALA A 146 -51.02 8.10 36.03
CA ALA A 146 -50.57 8.32 37.40
C ALA A 146 -50.18 9.78 37.68
N ALA A 147 -50.51 10.25 38.89
CA ALA A 147 -49.97 11.49 39.45
C ALA A 147 -49.31 11.14 40.79
N ALA A 148 -48.02 10.77 40.75
CA ALA A 148 -47.31 10.25 41.90
C ALA A 148 -46.86 11.32 42.91
N ALA A 149 -46.65 12.56 42.45
CA ALA A 149 -46.28 13.70 43.29
C ALA A 149 -46.97 14.99 42.78
N PRO A 150 -48.31 15.10 42.89
CA PRO A 150 -49.03 16.26 42.40
C PRO A 150 -48.71 17.50 43.24
N GLU A 151 -48.68 18.68 42.62
CA GLU A 151 -48.47 19.95 43.35
C GLU A 151 -49.60 20.24 44.35
N ARG A 152 -50.79 19.70 44.10
CA ARG A 152 -51.97 19.77 44.99
C ARG A 152 -52.73 18.46 44.99
N GLY A 153 -53.07 17.99 46.20
CA GLY A 153 -53.85 16.77 46.41
C GLY A 153 -53.01 15.56 46.80
N GLU A 154 -53.68 14.43 46.98
CA GLU A 154 -53.02 13.15 47.31
C GLU A 154 -52.47 12.47 46.04
N PRO A 155 -51.37 11.69 46.15
CA PRO A 155 -50.88 10.87 45.05
C PRO A 155 -51.95 9.95 44.47
N ARG A 156 -52.13 9.98 43.15
CA ARG A 156 -53.07 9.12 42.41
C ARG A 156 -52.29 8.02 41.69
N VAL A 157 -52.13 6.89 42.37
CA VAL A 157 -51.44 5.69 41.84
C VAL A 157 -52.27 4.41 42.00
N ASP A 158 -53.52 4.50 42.44
CA ASP A 158 -54.35 3.33 42.77
C ASP A 158 -54.61 2.43 41.55
N ASP A 159 -54.84 3.02 40.37
CA ASP A 159 -55.03 2.25 39.13
C ASP A 159 -53.78 1.43 38.77
N LEU A 160 -52.59 2.00 39.00
CA LEU A 160 -51.31 1.31 38.82
C LEU A 160 -51.10 0.20 39.85
N VAL A 161 -51.43 0.46 41.12
CA VAL A 161 -51.34 -0.54 42.19
C VAL A 161 -52.29 -1.70 41.94
N ALA A 162 -53.52 -1.42 41.47
CA ALA A 162 -54.51 -2.42 41.13
C ALA A 162 -54.04 -3.31 39.96
N GLU A 163 -53.51 -2.72 38.89
CA GLU A 163 -53.02 -3.47 37.74
C GLU A 163 -51.76 -4.29 38.08
N LEU A 164 -50.82 -3.73 38.86
CA LEU A 164 -49.66 -4.48 39.36
C LEU A 164 -50.09 -5.68 40.22
N SER A 165 -51.02 -5.47 41.15
CA SER A 165 -51.50 -6.53 42.05
C SER A 165 -52.21 -7.65 41.27
N LYS A 166 -52.96 -7.27 40.22
CA LYS A 166 -53.63 -8.21 39.32
C LYS A 166 -52.61 -9.05 38.54
N GLN A 167 -51.64 -8.41 37.89
CA GLN A 167 -50.66 -9.16 37.09
C GLN A 167 -49.71 -9.98 37.95
N LEU A 168 -49.25 -9.47 39.08
CA LEU A 168 -48.37 -10.22 40.00
C LEU A 168 -49.08 -11.34 40.75
N GLY A 169 -50.42 -11.33 40.80
CA GLY A 169 -51.22 -12.41 41.38
C GLY A 169 -51.42 -13.61 40.45
N ASP A 170 -50.97 -13.52 39.19
CA ASP A 170 -51.01 -14.62 38.23
C ASP A 170 -49.83 -15.60 38.47
N ASN A 171 -50.17 -16.89 38.61
CA ASN A 171 -49.21 -17.96 38.87
C ASN A 171 -48.34 -18.30 37.65
N ASP A 172 -48.69 -17.86 36.44
CA ASP A 172 -47.86 -18.09 35.23
C ASP A 172 -46.74 -17.05 35.08
N VAL A 173 -46.73 -15.98 35.89
CA VAL A 173 -45.75 -14.90 35.80
C VAL A 173 -44.32 -15.43 35.91
N GLN A 174 -44.02 -16.33 36.85
CA GLN A 174 -42.67 -16.88 37.00
C GLN A 174 -42.25 -17.66 35.75
N ARG A 175 -43.18 -18.41 35.14
CA ARG A 175 -42.92 -19.18 33.91
C ARG A 175 -42.68 -18.28 32.71
N ARG A 176 -43.56 -17.30 32.45
CA ARG A 176 -43.42 -16.34 31.33
C ARG A 176 -42.14 -15.53 31.45
N ASN A 177 -41.83 -15.10 32.65
CA ASN A 177 -40.57 -14.44 32.98
C ASN A 177 -39.33 -15.32 32.70
N ARG A 178 -39.41 -16.62 32.99
CA ARG A 178 -38.35 -17.58 32.64
C ARG A 178 -38.21 -17.74 31.14
N LEU A 179 -39.32 -17.84 30.40
CA LEU A 179 -39.33 -17.87 28.94
C LEU A 179 -38.72 -16.61 28.33
N ARG A 180 -39.02 -15.41 28.87
CA ARG A 180 -38.37 -14.16 28.43
C ARG A 180 -36.87 -14.16 28.66
N SER A 181 -36.43 -14.71 29.80
CA SER A 181 -35.00 -14.83 30.09
C SER A 181 -34.29 -15.72 29.07
N TRP A 182 -34.94 -16.82 28.66
CA TRP A 182 -34.46 -17.70 27.60
C TRP A 182 -34.50 -17.05 26.22
N GLU A 183 -35.58 -16.35 25.86
CA GLU A 183 -35.70 -15.61 24.59
C GLU A 183 -34.53 -14.63 24.43
N PHE A 184 -34.28 -13.83 25.47
CA PHE A 184 -33.18 -12.86 25.46
C PHE A 184 -31.81 -13.53 25.32
N GLN A 185 -31.55 -14.60 26.08
CA GLN A 185 -30.28 -15.31 26.01
C GLN A 185 -30.07 -15.97 24.65
N LEU A 186 -31.06 -16.71 24.14
CA LEU A 186 -30.96 -17.42 22.86
C LEU A 186 -30.76 -16.46 21.69
N ARG A 187 -31.45 -15.32 21.69
CA ARG A 187 -31.24 -14.24 20.72
C ARG A 187 -29.81 -13.69 20.82
N THR A 188 -29.37 -13.36 22.04
CA THR A 188 -28.02 -12.82 22.28
C THR A 188 -26.92 -13.80 21.86
N ASP A 189 -27.10 -15.09 22.15
CA ASP A 189 -26.17 -16.15 21.77
C ASP A 189 -26.14 -16.35 20.25
N ALA A 190 -27.31 -16.33 19.58
CA ALA A 190 -27.40 -16.40 18.12
C ALA A 190 -26.70 -15.21 17.45
N ASP A 191 -26.98 -13.99 17.92
CA ASP A 191 -26.39 -12.75 17.41
C ASP A 191 -24.87 -12.72 17.65
N ARG A 192 -24.39 -13.26 18.78
CA ARG A 192 -22.96 -13.39 19.05
C ARG A 192 -22.29 -14.33 18.04
N VAL A 193 -22.83 -15.54 17.88
CA VAL A 193 -22.30 -16.54 16.94
C VAL A 193 -22.26 -16.00 15.51
N ASP A 194 -23.31 -15.30 15.11
CA ASP A 194 -23.42 -14.73 13.77
C ASP A 194 -22.44 -13.54 13.56
N ARG A 195 -22.29 -12.65 14.55
CA ARG A 195 -21.27 -11.58 14.53
C ARG A 195 -19.84 -12.13 14.49
N ASP A 196 -19.54 -13.14 15.29
CA ASP A 196 -18.23 -13.80 15.30
C ASP A 196 -17.88 -14.42 13.94
N ALA A 197 -18.88 -14.94 13.23
CA ALA A 197 -18.73 -15.44 11.87
C ALA A 197 -18.53 -14.33 10.82
N ARG A 198 -19.22 -13.18 10.95
CA ARG A 198 -19.05 -12.04 10.02
C ARG A 198 -17.68 -11.40 10.12
N ALA A 199 -17.12 -11.32 11.33
CA ALA A 199 -15.73 -10.95 11.56
C ALA A 199 -15.27 -9.62 10.90
N GLU A 200 -16.10 -8.57 10.97
CA GLU A 200 -15.86 -7.29 10.28
C GLU A 200 -14.48 -6.68 10.57
N GLY A 201 -14.05 -6.67 11.84
CA GLY A 201 -12.72 -6.22 12.23
C GLY A 201 -11.57 -7.06 11.65
N ARG A 202 -11.78 -8.37 11.42
CA ARG A 202 -10.77 -9.23 10.76
C ARG A 202 -10.68 -8.95 9.26
N ARG A 203 -11.78 -8.59 8.60
CA ARG A 203 -11.78 -8.25 7.16
C ARG A 203 -10.90 -7.04 6.88
N ALA A 204 -10.98 -6.01 7.71
CA ALA A 204 -10.10 -4.83 7.61
C ALA A 204 -8.62 -5.22 7.75
N ARG A 205 -8.28 -6.10 8.71
CA ARG A 205 -6.91 -6.60 8.88
C ARG A 205 -6.43 -7.42 7.68
N VAL A 206 -7.28 -8.29 7.12
CA VAL A 206 -6.95 -9.09 5.92
C VAL A 206 -6.70 -8.18 4.71
N ALA A 207 -7.53 -7.16 4.51
CA ALA A 207 -7.34 -6.19 3.43
C ALA A 207 -6.00 -5.45 3.56
N LEU A 208 -5.65 -5.00 4.77
CA LEU A 208 -4.36 -4.37 5.04
C LEU A 208 -3.17 -5.32 4.76
N LEU A 209 -3.27 -6.59 5.15
CA LEU A 209 -2.23 -7.59 4.88
C LEU A 209 -2.07 -7.87 3.38
N GLN A 210 -3.16 -7.89 2.62
CA GLN A 210 -3.14 -8.04 1.16
C GLN A 210 -2.48 -6.83 0.48
N GLU A 211 -2.84 -5.62 0.91
CA GLU A 211 -2.22 -4.38 0.42
C GLU A 211 -0.70 -4.38 0.70
N GLN A 212 -0.29 -4.74 1.91
CA GLN A 212 1.13 -4.86 2.28
C GLN A 212 1.87 -5.88 1.40
N ARG A 213 1.24 -7.04 1.12
CA ARG A 213 1.81 -8.06 0.23
C ARG A 213 2.01 -7.52 -1.18
N ASP A 214 0.99 -6.88 -1.72
CA ASP A 214 1.01 -6.35 -3.09
C ASP A 214 2.00 -5.19 -3.21
N GLU A 215 2.15 -4.37 -2.16
CA GLU A 215 3.19 -3.35 -2.06
C GLU A 215 4.59 -3.97 -2.20
N VAL A 216 4.88 -5.01 -1.42
CA VAL A 216 6.20 -5.67 -1.45
C VAL A 216 6.49 -6.26 -2.82
N VAL A 217 5.48 -6.87 -3.47
CA VAL A 217 5.62 -7.41 -4.84
C VAL A 217 5.86 -6.30 -5.85
N ARG A 218 5.14 -5.17 -5.74
CA ARG A 218 5.25 -4.04 -6.66
C ARG A 218 6.60 -3.34 -6.52
N GLN A 219 6.99 -3.01 -5.29
CA GLN A 219 8.29 -2.38 -5.00
C GLN A 219 9.45 -3.20 -5.53
N ARG A 220 9.41 -4.53 -5.38
CA ARG A 220 10.43 -5.44 -5.94
C ARG A 220 10.54 -5.34 -7.46
N ARG A 221 9.42 -5.32 -8.18
CA ARG A 221 9.41 -5.25 -9.66
C ARG A 221 9.96 -3.91 -10.15
N MET A 222 9.60 -2.83 -9.47
CA MET A 222 10.06 -1.48 -9.81
C MET A 222 11.57 -1.34 -9.51
N SER A 223 12.01 -1.67 -8.29
CA SER A 223 13.41 -1.51 -7.89
C SER A 223 14.38 -2.34 -8.74
N LYS A 224 14.00 -3.57 -9.09
CA LYS A 224 14.80 -4.41 -9.99
C LYS A 224 14.97 -3.75 -11.37
N SER A 225 13.88 -3.25 -11.93
CA SER A 225 13.89 -2.63 -13.26
C SER A 225 14.68 -1.32 -13.26
N GLU A 226 14.48 -0.47 -12.25
CA GLU A 226 15.18 0.80 -12.06
C GLU A 226 16.69 0.62 -11.98
N ARG A 227 17.18 -0.36 -11.20
CA ARG A 227 18.62 -0.60 -11.07
C ARG A 227 19.27 -1.11 -12.36
N VAL A 228 18.59 -2.02 -13.08
CA VAL A 228 19.10 -2.52 -14.36
C VAL A 228 19.17 -1.41 -15.41
N ILE A 229 18.14 -0.55 -15.46
CA ILE A 229 18.11 0.62 -16.34
C ILE A 229 19.21 1.61 -15.96
N ALA A 230 19.38 1.89 -14.66
CA ALA A 230 20.42 2.79 -14.16
C ALA A 230 21.82 2.29 -14.52
N LEU A 231 22.12 1.00 -14.31
CA LEU A 231 23.40 0.40 -14.68
C LEU A 231 23.69 0.56 -16.17
N ARG A 232 22.74 0.18 -17.04
CA ARG A 232 22.92 0.26 -18.50
C ARG A 232 23.13 1.69 -18.98
N SER A 233 22.37 2.63 -18.42
CA SER A 233 22.47 4.06 -18.74
C SER A 233 23.84 4.61 -18.34
N ARG A 234 24.29 4.35 -17.11
CA ARG A 234 25.58 4.81 -16.59
C ARG A 234 26.77 4.20 -17.35
N ILE A 235 26.73 2.92 -17.68
CA ILE A 235 27.78 2.26 -18.49
C ILE A 235 27.83 2.86 -19.91
N SER A 236 26.67 3.12 -20.52
CA SER A 236 26.60 3.75 -21.84
C SER A 236 27.20 5.16 -21.83
N GLN A 237 26.91 5.94 -20.78
CA GLN A 237 27.49 7.26 -20.58
C GLN A 237 29.01 7.20 -20.36
N ALA A 238 29.47 6.31 -19.47
CA ALA A 238 30.89 6.11 -19.19
C ALA A 238 31.67 5.73 -20.46
N ARG A 239 31.12 4.84 -21.30
CA ARG A 239 31.73 4.46 -22.59
C ARG A 239 32.00 5.67 -23.49
N VAL A 240 31.04 6.59 -23.58
CA VAL A 240 31.16 7.81 -24.40
C VAL A 240 32.21 8.76 -23.80
N GLN A 241 32.16 8.97 -22.48
CA GLN A 241 33.08 9.88 -21.77
C GLN A 241 34.52 9.38 -21.83
N LEU A 242 34.77 8.09 -21.58
CA LEU A 242 36.09 7.47 -21.66
C LEU A 242 36.65 7.48 -23.08
N SER A 243 35.81 7.20 -24.09
CA SER A 243 36.22 7.28 -25.50
C SER A 243 36.56 8.71 -25.92
N TYR A 244 35.92 9.72 -25.33
CA TYR A 244 36.26 11.12 -25.55
C TYR A 244 37.55 11.50 -24.82
N PHE A 245 37.73 11.07 -23.57
CA PHE A 245 38.93 11.29 -22.77
C PHE A 245 40.18 10.75 -23.47
N ALA A 246 40.16 9.49 -23.93
CA ALA A 246 41.28 8.89 -24.67
C ALA A 246 41.63 9.68 -25.94
N ARG A 247 40.61 10.10 -26.72
CA ARG A 247 40.82 10.92 -27.93
C ARG A 247 41.43 12.28 -27.61
N LYS A 248 40.98 12.93 -26.53
CA LYS A 248 41.50 14.23 -26.09
C LYS A 248 42.96 14.14 -25.65
N ARG A 249 43.34 13.09 -24.89
CA ARG A 249 44.74 12.83 -24.52
C ARG A 249 45.62 12.57 -25.76
N CYS A 250 45.16 11.75 -26.71
CA CYS A 250 45.88 11.52 -27.97
C CYS A 250 46.11 12.81 -28.76
N ALA A 251 45.07 13.66 -28.89
CA ALA A 251 45.18 14.93 -29.61
C ALA A 251 46.13 15.91 -28.92
N SER A 252 46.11 15.96 -27.58
CA SER A 252 47.03 16.77 -26.78
C SER A 252 48.49 16.36 -27.00
N VAL A 253 48.76 15.06 -26.93
CA VAL A 253 50.11 14.51 -27.09
C VAL A 253 50.60 14.66 -28.52
N ARG A 254 49.73 14.50 -29.52
CA ARG A 254 50.06 14.82 -30.91
C ARG A 254 50.48 16.28 -31.08
N GLY A 255 49.79 17.21 -30.41
CA GLY A 255 50.15 18.64 -30.44
C GLY A 255 51.53 18.90 -29.83
N GLU A 256 51.77 18.36 -28.62
CA GLU A 256 53.04 18.43 -27.90
C GLU A 256 54.21 17.89 -28.76
N LEU A 257 54.06 16.67 -29.29
CA LEU A 257 55.09 16.02 -30.10
C LEU A 257 55.31 16.70 -31.47
N ALA A 258 54.27 17.29 -32.07
CA ALA A 258 54.40 18.03 -33.32
C ALA A 258 55.11 19.38 -33.13
N GLU A 259 54.88 20.05 -32.01
CA GLU A 259 55.60 21.27 -31.61
C GLU A 259 57.08 20.96 -31.36
N ASP A 260 57.37 19.87 -30.64
CA ASP A 260 58.72 19.38 -30.46
C ASP A 260 59.39 19.04 -31.80
N ALA A 261 58.69 18.35 -32.71
CA ALA A 261 59.20 18.04 -34.05
C ALA A 261 59.52 19.30 -34.88
N ALA A 262 58.74 20.38 -34.73
CA ALA A 262 58.98 21.65 -35.42
C ALA A 262 60.25 22.37 -34.91
N GLY A 263 60.58 22.22 -33.62
CA GLY A 263 61.78 22.79 -32.98
C GLY A 263 63.09 22.02 -33.22
N MET A 264 63.04 20.85 -33.87
CA MET A 264 64.15 19.89 -33.86
C MET A 264 65.39 20.26 -34.69
N THR A 265 66.54 19.71 -34.26
CA THR A 265 67.85 19.78 -34.94
C THR A 265 68.48 18.39 -35.10
N ARG A 266 69.27 18.19 -36.16
CA ARG A 266 69.83 16.87 -36.58
C ARG A 266 70.61 16.09 -35.51
N ARG A 267 71.18 16.74 -34.49
CA ARG A 267 71.97 16.08 -33.43
C ARG A 267 71.11 15.40 -32.35
N ARG A 268 69.84 15.80 -32.19
CA ARG A 268 68.95 15.32 -31.12
C ARG A 268 67.95 14.25 -31.56
N LEU A 269 68.13 13.70 -32.75
CA LEU A 269 67.20 12.75 -33.36
C LEU A 269 66.98 11.44 -32.55
N PRO A 270 68.03 10.72 -32.06
CA PRO A 270 67.80 9.49 -31.30
C PRO A 270 67.19 9.76 -29.91
N GLU A 271 67.47 10.92 -29.32
CA GLU A 271 66.87 11.37 -28.06
C GLU A 271 65.36 11.66 -28.24
N PHE A 272 64.98 12.25 -29.38
CA PHE A 272 63.58 12.49 -29.74
C PHE A 272 62.79 11.20 -29.95
N GLU A 273 63.36 10.20 -30.64
CA GLU A 273 62.71 8.89 -30.83
C GLU A 273 62.43 8.20 -29.48
N GLY A 274 63.41 8.21 -28.57
CA GLY A 274 63.24 7.68 -27.22
C GLY A 274 62.22 8.46 -26.40
N ASN A 275 62.19 9.79 -26.53
CA ASN A 275 61.19 10.64 -25.87
C ASN A 275 59.76 10.34 -26.36
N VAL A 276 59.55 10.26 -27.67
CA VAL A 276 58.24 9.92 -28.25
C VAL A 276 57.75 8.58 -27.72
N ARG A 277 58.59 7.53 -27.72
CA ARG A 277 58.20 6.22 -27.21
C ARG A 277 57.79 6.27 -25.74
N ARG A 278 58.64 6.84 -24.88
CA ARG A 278 58.36 7.02 -23.45
C ARG A 278 57.06 7.79 -23.22
N ARG A 279 56.84 8.89 -23.97
CA ARG A 279 55.65 9.73 -23.80
C ARG A 279 54.37 9.01 -24.21
N LEU A 280 54.41 8.19 -25.27
CA LEU A 280 53.27 7.38 -25.67
C LEU A 280 52.96 6.28 -24.63
N GLU A 281 53.98 5.64 -24.03
CA GLU A 281 53.82 4.68 -22.92
C GLU A 281 53.21 5.33 -21.66
N GLU A 282 53.66 6.54 -21.31
CA GLU A 282 53.09 7.33 -20.20
C GLU A 282 51.60 7.58 -20.43
N VAL A 283 51.22 7.97 -21.65
CA VAL A 283 49.81 8.26 -21.99
C VAL A 283 48.94 7.01 -21.93
N VAL A 284 49.48 5.84 -22.27
CA VAL A 284 48.76 4.58 -22.08
C VAL A 284 48.47 4.34 -20.60
N THR A 285 49.47 4.54 -19.74
CA THR A 285 49.33 4.36 -18.30
C THR A 285 48.33 5.37 -17.71
N GLU A 286 48.45 6.65 -18.06
CA GLU A 286 47.53 7.70 -17.61
C GLU A 286 46.07 7.43 -18.04
N VAL A 287 45.87 6.94 -19.26
CA VAL A 287 44.52 6.64 -19.75
C VAL A 287 43.97 5.39 -19.08
N ASP A 288 44.78 4.36 -18.85
CA ASP A 288 44.37 3.14 -18.16
C ASP A 288 43.97 3.42 -16.70
N GLU A 289 44.77 4.20 -15.98
CA GLU A 289 44.48 4.65 -14.62
C GLU A 289 43.20 5.48 -14.57
N GLY A 290 43.05 6.46 -15.47
CA GLY A 290 41.84 7.29 -15.54
C GLY A 290 40.58 6.50 -15.92
N VAL A 291 40.71 5.46 -16.75
CA VAL A 291 39.61 4.54 -17.06
C VAL A 291 39.22 3.72 -15.83
N ALA A 292 40.21 3.20 -15.09
CA ALA A 292 39.97 2.41 -13.88
C ALA A 292 39.29 3.25 -12.78
N GLU A 293 39.78 4.47 -12.53
CA GLU A 293 39.22 5.40 -11.55
C GLU A 293 37.78 5.76 -11.89
N HIS A 294 37.50 6.15 -13.15
CA HIS A 294 36.15 6.52 -13.56
C HIS A 294 35.15 5.35 -13.50
N LEU A 295 35.59 4.13 -13.82
CA LEU A 295 34.73 2.94 -13.69
C LEU A 295 34.47 2.58 -12.22
N ALA A 296 35.43 2.82 -11.32
CA ALA A 296 35.24 2.66 -9.88
C ALA A 296 34.24 3.70 -9.33
N ASP A 297 34.30 4.95 -9.79
CA ASP A 297 33.33 5.98 -9.44
C ASP A 297 31.91 5.60 -9.87
N VAL A 298 31.74 5.08 -11.09
CA VAL A 298 30.44 4.60 -11.59
C VAL A 298 29.92 3.44 -10.74
N ALA A 299 30.79 2.52 -10.32
CA ALA A 299 30.42 1.45 -9.41
C ALA A 299 29.93 2.02 -8.07
N HIS A 300 30.65 2.98 -7.49
CA HIS A 300 30.31 3.63 -6.23
C HIS A 300 28.98 4.40 -6.30
N GLU A 301 28.73 5.14 -7.39
CA GLU A 301 27.44 5.84 -7.61
C GLU A 301 26.25 4.87 -7.65
N LEU A 302 26.46 3.65 -8.15
CA LEU A 302 25.45 2.59 -8.19
C LEU A 302 25.40 1.78 -6.88
N GLY A 303 26.21 2.16 -5.89
CA GLY A 303 26.36 1.48 -4.61
C GLY A 303 27.10 0.14 -4.68
N LEU A 304 27.67 -0.21 -5.84
CA LEU A 304 28.44 -1.44 -6.08
C LEU A 304 29.87 -1.30 -5.55
N SER A 305 30.48 -2.43 -5.16
CA SER A 305 31.81 -2.43 -4.55
C SER A 305 32.92 -2.19 -5.57
N GLY A 306 32.72 -2.54 -6.84
CA GLY A 306 33.71 -2.34 -7.91
C GLY A 306 34.92 -3.28 -7.84
N ASP A 307 35.16 -3.94 -6.69
CA ASP A 307 36.22 -4.93 -6.48
C ASP A 307 36.19 -6.08 -7.50
N ALA A 308 35.00 -6.53 -7.88
CA ALA A 308 34.84 -7.56 -8.90
C ALA A 308 35.31 -7.06 -10.28
N ALA A 309 35.07 -5.79 -10.62
CA ALA A 309 35.51 -5.20 -11.88
C ALA A 309 37.03 -5.01 -11.90
N ALA A 310 37.63 -4.60 -10.77
CA ALA A 310 39.08 -4.47 -10.62
C ALA A 310 39.80 -5.83 -10.67
N ALA A 311 39.23 -6.87 -10.05
CA ALA A 311 39.82 -8.21 -10.03
C ALA A 311 39.82 -8.91 -11.40
N THR A 312 38.85 -8.61 -12.27
CA THR A 312 38.83 -9.10 -13.67
C THR A 312 39.66 -8.26 -14.64
N ALA A 313 40.15 -7.09 -14.23
CA ALA A 313 40.71 -6.07 -15.12
C ALA A 313 42.24 -6.00 -15.09
N THR A 314 42.90 -7.01 -15.67
CA THR A 314 44.18 -6.73 -16.36
C THR A 314 44.18 -7.38 -17.74
N PRO A 315 43.40 -6.86 -18.70
CA PRO A 315 43.67 -7.15 -20.10
C PRO A 315 45.13 -6.77 -20.40
N PRO A 316 45.85 -7.56 -21.22
CA PRO A 316 47.22 -7.24 -21.59
C PRO A 316 47.27 -5.86 -22.24
N VAL A 317 48.23 -5.03 -21.80
CA VAL A 317 48.45 -3.70 -22.39
C VAL A 317 48.65 -3.88 -23.90
N PRO A 318 47.87 -3.19 -24.74
CA PRO A 318 47.98 -3.35 -26.19
C PRO A 318 49.39 -2.98 -26.64
N GLN A 319 50.06 -3.93 -27.29
CA GLN A 319 51.39 -3.71 -27.85
C GLN A 319 51.24 -3.01 -29.19
N PHE A 320 51.67 -1.75 -29.29
CA PHE A 320 51.73 -1.02 -30.56
C PHE A 320 53.19 -0.96 -31.03
N GLU A 321 53.47 -1.59 -32.17
CA GLU A 321 54.81 -1.54 -32.78
C GLU A 321 54.99 -0.21 -33.53
N ILE A 322 55.89 0.64 -33.04
CA ILE A 322 56.30 1.86 -33.73
C ILE A 322 57.57 1.57 -34.53
N GLY A 323 57.48 1.60 -35.86
CA GLY A 323 58.64 1.55 -36.74
C GLY A 323 59.53 2.79 -36.59
N ALA A 324 60.84 2.65 -36.80
CA ALA A 324 61.78 3.77 -36.73
C ALA A 324 61.55 4.78 -37.88
N PRO A 325 61.79 6.09 -37.68
CA PRO A 325 61.61 7.09 -38.74
C PRO A 325 62.53 6.81 -39.94
N ALA A 326 61.97 6.83 -41.15
CA ALA A 326 62.66 6.45 -42.40
C ALA A 326 63.69 7.49 -42.90
N LEU A 327 64.63 7.89 -42.03
CA LEU A 327 65.68 8.87 -42.32
C LEU A 327 66.92 8.23 -42.98
N ALA A 328 67.01 6.89 -42.98
CA ALA A 328 68.15 6.12 -43.50
C ALA A 328 68.23 6.02 -45.03
N SER A 329 67.09 6.10 -45.74
CA SER A 329 67.02 6.05 -47.23
C SER A 329 67.67 7.27 -47.91
N ARG A 330 68.08 8.26 -47.11
CA ARG A 330 68.47 9.59 -47.55
C ARG A 330 69.95 9.76 -47.92
N ARG A 331 70.83 8.82 -47.57
CA ARG A 331 72.26 8.93 -47.92
C ARG A 331 72.46 8.97 -49.44
N LEU A 332 71.62 8.24 -50.19
CA LEU A 332 71.62 8.20 -51.65
C LEU A 332 71.02 9.47 -52.30
N GLU A 333 69.89 9.95 -51.77
CA GLU A 333 69.21 11.15 -52.26
C GLU A 333 70.02 12.43 -51.98
N THR A 334 70.68 12.50 -50.81
CA THR A 334 71.58 13.60 -50.47
C THR A 334 72.75 13.66 -51.44
N GLN A 335 73.37 12.51 -51.77
CA GLN A 335 74.46 12.43 -52.76
C GLN A 335 74.03 12.95 -54.14
N LEU A 336 72.85 12.57 -54.63
CA LEU A 336 72.29 13.09 -55.88
C LEU A 336 72.01 14.60 -55.82
N MET A 337 71.49 15.11 -54.71
CA MET A 337 71.23 16.55 -54.53
C MET A 337 72.53 17.36 -54.39
N THR A 338 73.59 16.80 -53.82
CA THR A 338 74.93 17.42 -53.78
C THR A 338 75.50 17.55 -55.20
N LEU A 339 75.38 16.51 -56.04
CA LEU A 339 75.81 16.56 -57.44
C LEU A 339 75.06 17.62 -58.25
N LEU A 340 73.74 17.75 -58.04
CA LEU A 340 72.91 18.77 -58.68
C LEU A 340 73.20 20.19 -58.15
N GLY A 341 73.43 20.33 -56.84
CA GLY A 341 73.78 21.59 -56.18
C GLY A 341 75.14 22.14 -56.58
N VAL A 342 76.11 21.25 -56.83
CA VAL A 342 77.43 21.61 -57.40
C VAL A 342 77.27 22.22 -58.78
N GLY A 343 76.39 21.67 -59.64
CA GLY A 343 76.11 22.24 -60.98
C GLY A 343 75.41 23.61 -60.93
N PHE A 344 74.46 23.81 -60.02
CA PHE A 344 73.77 25.09 -59.85
C PHE A 344 74.66 26.18 -59.23
N GLY A 345 75.47 25.82 -58.21
CA GLY A 345 76.42 26.75 -57.57
C GLY A 345 77.51 27.21 -58.54
N LEU A 346 77.96 26.34 -59.44
CA LEU A 346 78.87 26.68 -60.52
C LEU A 346 78.23 27.69 -61.48
N GLY A 347 76.96 27.53 -61.85
CA GLY A 347 76.22 28.45 -62.71
C GLY A 347 76.02 29.84 -62.11
N VAL A 348 75.67 29.93 -60.82
CA VAL A 348 75.52 31.21 -60.09
C VAL A 348 76.85 31.93 -59.91
N ALA A 349 77.94 31.19 -59.62
CA ALA A 349 79.27 31.78 -59.53
C ALA A 349 79.70 32.40 -60.87
N LEU A 350 79.39 31.76 -62.00
CA LEU A 350 79.69 32.26 -63.34
C LEU A 350 78.85 33.49 -63.73
N THR A 351 77.59 33.57 -63.32
CA THR A 351 76.74 34.75 -63.60
C THR A 351 77.11 35.95 -62.72
N LEU A 352 77.37 35.76 -61.43
CA LEU A 352 77.87 36.81 -60.53
C LEU A 352 79.29 37.28 -60.94
N SER A 353 80.16 36.36 -61.35
CA SER A 353 81.49 36.68 -61.88
C SER A 353 81.41 37.57 -63.13
N ARG A 354 80.38 37.41 -63.97
CA ARG A 354 80.16 38.26 -65.15
C ARG A 354 79.68 39.68 -64.81
N LEU A 355 78.83 39.82 -63.79
CA LEU A 355 78.36 41.11 -63.28
C LEU A 355 79.48 41.92 -62.61
N PHE A 356 80.35 41.27 -61.85
CA PHE A 356 81.50 41.92 -61.21
C PHE A 356 82.63 42.27 -62.20
N ALA A 357 82.73 41.56 -63.33
CA ALA A 357 83.73 41.83 -64.36
C ALA A 357 83.57 43.22 -65.04
N HIS A 358 82.40 43.87 -64.91
CA HIS A 358 82.13 45.18 -65.53
C HIS A 358 82.39 46.39 -64.62
N LEU A 359 82.74 46.20 -63.34
CA LEU A 359 82.83 47.30 -62.37
C LEU A 359 84.26 47.83 -62.07
N ALA A 360 85.34 47.06 -62.29
CA ALA A 360 86.73 47.56 -62.20
C ALA A 360 87.76 46.50 -62.67
N PRO A 361 88.75 46.82 -63.54
CA PRO A 361 89.73 45.85 -64.08
C PRO A 361 90.78 45.33 -63.08
N GLY A 362 90.91 45.92 -61.89
CA GLY A 362 92.00 45.62 -60.93
C GLY A 362 91.66 44.62 -59.81
N LEU A 363 90.40 44.22 -59.64
CA LEU A 363 89.92 43.37 -58.53
C LEU A 363 89.26 42.06 -58.99
N THR A 364 89.40 41.72 -60.27
CA THR A 364 88.68 40.65 -60.97
C THR A 364 88.95 39.25 -60.38
N ALA A 365 90.20 38.95 -60.00
CA ALA A 365 90.55 37.66 -59.39
C ALA A 365 89.96 37.49 -57.98
N ALA A 366 90.01 38.54 -57.15
CA ALA A 366 89.46 38.51 -55.79
C ALA A 366 87.92 38.47 -55.79
N GLY A 367 87.28 39.21 -56.70
CA GLY A 367 85.83 39.20 -56.89
C GLY A 367 85.30 37.84 -57.37
N ALA A 368 86.00 37.18 -58.30
CA ALA A 368 85.61 35.86 -58.80
C ALA A 368 85.68 34.77 -57.70
N ALA A 369 86.75 34.77 -56.89
CA ALA A 369 86.90 33.84 -55.77
C ALA A 369 85.80 34.04 -54.71
N LEU A 370 85.46 35.30 -54.39
CA LEU A 370 84.37 35.62 -53.48
C LEU A 370 83.00 35.13 -54.02
N CYS A 371 82.75 35.29 -55.32
CA CYS A 371 81.50 34.81 -55.93
C CYS A 371 81.35 33.28 -55.88
N VAL A 372 82.44 32.53 -56.05
CA VAL A 372 82.43 31.06 -55.91
C VAL A 372 82.14 30.66 -54.46
N VAL A 373 82.79 31.30 -53.48
CA VAL A 373 82.56 31.02 -52.05
C VAL A 373 81.11 31.33 -51.66
N VAL A 374 80.56 32.46 -52.13
CA VAL A 374 79.17 32.84 -51.86
C VAL A 374 78.19 31.87 -52.55
N GLY A 375 78.44 31.46 -53.80
CA GLY A 375 77.62 30.47 -54.51
C GLY A 375 77.61 29.11 -53.82
N VAL A 376 78.77 28.64 -53.33
CA VAL A 376 78.88 27.40 -52.53
C VAL A 376 78.19 27.56 -51.17
N ALA A 377 78.35 28.70 -50.49
CA ALA A 377 77.70 28.94 -49.21
C ALA A 377 76.17 28.97 -49.34
N VAL A 378 75.62 29.63 -50.36
CA VAL A 378 74.18 29.69 -50.63
C VAL A 378 73.62 28.31 -51.03
N THR A 379 74.34 27.54 -51.86
CA THR A 379 73.89 26.18 -52.21
C THR A 379 73.92 25.24 -51.03
N VAL A 380 74.98 25.27 -50.21
CA VAL A 380 75.04 24.54 -48.95
C VAL A 380 73.92 25.00 -48.00
N TRP A 381 73.62 26.29 -47.94
CA TRP A 381 72.55 26.85 -47.11
C TRP A 381 71.16 26.40 -47.58
N VAL A 382 70.86 26.45 -48.88
CA VAL A 382 69.58 26.00 -49.46
C VAL A 382 69.40 24.48 -49.30
N VAL A 383 70.43 23.69 -49.59
CA VAL A 383 70.40 22.22 -49.39
C VAL A 383 70.26 21.89 -47.91
N ARG A 384 70.86 22.67 -47.01
CA ARG A 384 70.72 22.50 -45.56
C ARG A 384 69.32 22.88 -45.07
N ILE A 385 68.76 24.01 -45.50
CA ILE A 385 67.41 24.44 -45.12
C ILE A 385 66.35 23.49 -45.68
N ARG A 386 66.40 23.19 -46.97
CA ARG A 386 65.48 22.21 -47.59
C ARG A 386 65.67 20.82 -47.00
N GLY A 387 66.93 20.52 -46.64
CA GLY A 387 67.33 19.37 -45.85
C GLY A 387 66.56 19.25 -44.54
N LEU A 388 66.55 20.32 -43.76
CA LEU A 388 65.91 20.45 -42.46
C LEU A 388 64.37 20.48 -42.55
N LEU A 389 63.80 21.19 -43.52
CA LEU A 389 62.35 21.23 -43.71
C LEU A 389 61.77 19.86 -44.09
N ARG A 390 62.50 19.08 -44.91
CA ARG A 390 62.10 17.70 -45.26
C ARG A 390 62.25 16.76 -44.07
N ASP A 391 63.32 16.90 -43.27
CA ASP A 391 63.52 16.11 -42.04
C ASP A 391 62.38 16.37 -41.05
N ARG A 392 61.97 17.63 -40.87
CA ARG A 392 60.80 17.99 -40.05
C ARG A 392 59.49 17.40 -40.58
N ALA A 393 59.27 17.41 -41.90
CA ALA A 393 58.07 16.82 -42.49
C ALA A 393 58.00 15.29 -42.34
N VAL A 394 59.14 14.59 -42.39
CA VAL A 394 59.21 13.14 -42.14
C VAL A 394 58.94 12.83 -40.67
N LEU A 395 59.47 13.63 -39.75
CA LEU A 395 59.21 13.49 -38.31
C LEU A 395 57.75 13.79 -37.96
N ASP A 396 57.17 14.86 -38.52
CA ASP A 396 55.74 15.19 -38.31
C ASP A 396 54.83 14.08 -38.84
N ARG A 397 55.15 13.49 -40.01
CA ARG A 397 54.40 12.33 -40.53
C ARG A 397 54.54 11.09 -39.65
N TRP A 398 55.75 10.78 -39.20
CA TRP A 398 56.01 9.66 -38.31
C TRP A 398 55.31 9.82 -36.94
N VAL A 399 55.34 11.01 -36.34
CA VAL A 399 54.58 11.36 -35.13
C VAL A 399 53.07 11.20 -35.38
N GLY A 400 52.58 11.61 -36.55
CA GLY A 400 51.20 11.36 -36.98
C GLY A 400 50.82 9.88 -37.03
N GLU A 401 51.68 9.04 -37.62
CA GLU A 401 51.49 7.58 -37.70
C GLU A 401 51.53 6.92 -36.31
N ALA A 402 52.52 7.28 -35.46
CA ALA A 402 52.65 6.76 -34.11
C ALA A 402 51.48 7.15 -33.20
N THR A 403 51.01 8.40 -33.28
CA THR A 403 49.84 8.86 -32.51
C THR A 403 48.52 8.28 -33.01
N ALA A 404 48.41 7.96 -34.31
CA ALA A 404 47.26 7.23 -34.85
C ALA A 404 47.23 5.78 -34.36
N ALA A 405 48.37 5.10 -34.31
CA ALA A 405 48.50 3.75 -33.73
C ALA A 405 48.15 3.76 -32.24
N LEU A 406 48.69 4.72 -31.46
CA LEU A 406 48.33 4.91 -30.06
C LEU A 406 46.82 5.11 -29.88
N ARG A 407 46.20 5.97 -30.71
CA ARG A 407 44.76 6.22 -30.64
C ARG A 407 43.96 4.93 -30.84
N SER A 408 44.33 4.11 -31.84
CA SER A 408 43.66 2.83 -32.08
C SER A 408 43.78 1.89 -30.87
N ALA A 409 45.00 1.73 -30.34
CA ALA A 409 45.29 0.89 -29.18
C ALA A 409 44.51 1.35 -27.92
N LEU A 410 44.44 2.66 -27.68
CA LEU A 410 43.66 3.22 -26.56
C LEU A 410 42.15 3.04 -26.72
N GLN A 411 41.62 3.16 -27.95
CA GLN A 411 40.20 2.90 -28.20
C GLN A 411 39.83 1.44 -27.97
N GLU A 412 40.71 0.52 -28.34
CA GLU A 412 40.56 -0.91 -28.06
C GLU A 412 40.63 -1.21 -26.55
N LEU A 413 41.64 -0.65 -25.86
CA LEU A 413 41.78 -0.78 -24.39
C LEU A 413 40.53 -0.30 -23.66
N VAL A 414 40.03 0.90 -23.98
CA VAL A 414 38.81 1.46 -23.37
C VAL A 414 37.61 0.54 -23.62
N ALA A 415 37.45 0.02 -24.84
CA ALA A 415 36.34 -0.87 -25.15
C ALA A 415 36.41 -2.18 -24.35
N LEU A 416 37.59 -2.80 -24.25
CA LEU A 416 37.80 -4.03 -23.49
C LEU A 416 37.57 -3.82 -21.98
N ARG A 417 38.10 -2.72 -21.42
CA ARG A 417 37.92 -2.37 -20.00
C ARG A 417 36.46 -2.11 -19.66
N VAL A 418 35.73 -1.37 -20.50
CA VAL A 418 34.31 -1.10 -20.28
C VAL A 418 33.47 -2.38 -20.34
N VAL A 419 33.73 -3.28 -21.30
CA VAL A 419 33.01 -4.56 -21.40
C VAL A 419 33.29 -5.47 -20.21
N ALA A 420 34.56 -5.55 -19.77
CA ALA A 420 34.94 -6.31 -18.58
C ALA A 420 34.22 -5.76 -17.33
N ALA A 421 34.24 -4.44 -17.14
CA ALA A 421 33.53 -3.79 -16.03
C ALA A 421 32.01 -3.99 -16.10
N GLU A 422 31.38 -3.86 -17.27
CA GLU A 422 29.94 -4.12 -17.44
C GLU A 422 29.57 -5.54 -17.01
N SER A 423 30.36 -6.54 -17.38
CA SER A 423 30.11 -7.94 -17.02
C SER A 423 30.23 -8.17 -15.51
N ALA A 424 31.26 -7.60 -14.86
CA ALA A 424 31.49 -7.73 -13.43
C ALA A 424 30.41 -7.00 -12.60
N LEU A 425 30.05 -5.77 -12.98
CA LEU A 425 29.01 -4.99 -12.30
C LEU A 425 27.62 -5.62 -12.48
N THR A 426 27.35 -6.23 -13.64
CA THR A 426 26.11 -6.97 -13.87
C THR A 426 26.02 -8.21 -12.98
N ALA A 427 27.13 -8.92 -12.78
CA ALA A 427 27.20 -10.08 -11.88
C ALA A 427 26.98 -9.68 -10.41
N GLU A 428 27.67 -8.63 -9.93
CA GLU A 428 27.48 -8.13 -8.56
C GLU A 428 26.04 -7.64 -8.32
N LEU A 429 25.45 -6.94 -9.30
CA LEU A 429 24.05 -6.50 -9.24
C LEU A 429 23.09 -7.70 -9.22
N ALA A 430 23.37 -8.77 -9.96
CA ALA A 430 22.56 -9.98 -9.95
C ALA A 430 22.56 -10.66 -8.58
N GLU A 431 23.72 -10.83 -7.96
CA GLU A 431 23.86 -11.41 -6.61
C GLU A 431 23.08 -10.59 -5.58
N ARG A 432 23.23 -9.26 -5.59
CA ARG A 432 22.47 -8.36 -4.71
C ARG A 432 20.96 -8.51 -4.90
N ASN A 433 20.51 -8.54 -6.16
CA ASN A 433 19.10 -8.74 -6.49
C ASN A 433 18.57 -10.10 -6.01
N GLU A 434 19.38 -11.16 -6.02
CA GLU A 434 19.03 -12.47 -5.46
C GLU A 434 18.87 -12.40 -3.94
N THR A 435 19.82 -11.79 -3.23
CA THR A 435 19.72 -11.65 -1.76
C THR A 435 18.48 -10.85 -1.35
N GLU A 436 18.16 -9.77 -2.07
CA GLU A 436 16.95 -9.00 -1.83
C GLU A 436 15.68 -9.75 -2.22
N ALA A 437 15.73 -10.54 -3.30
CA ALA A 437 14.62 -11.40 -3.69
C ALA A 437 14.32 -12.45 -2.62
N ALA A 438 15.35 -13.05 -2.02
CA ALA A 438 15.20 -13.97 -0.88
C ALA A 438 14.53 -13.26 0.31
N ARG A 439 15.03 -12.09 0.73
CA ARG A 439 14.43 -11.30 1.82
C ARG A 439 12.99 -10.88 1.55
N ALA A 440 12.65 -10.56 0.30
CA ALA A 440 11.29 -10.22 -0.10
C ALA A 440 10.38 -11.47 -0.09
N ALA A 441 10.89 -12.61 -0.56
CA ALA A 441 10.16 -13.88 -0.51
C ALA A 441 9.87 -14.31 0.94
N ASP A 442 10.83 -14.14 1.85
CA ASP A 442 10.63 -14.42 3.28
C ASP A 442 9.54 -13.54 3.90
N ARG A 443 9.53 -12.23 3.57
CA ARG A 443 8.47 -11.30 4.00
C ARG A 443 7.09 -11.70 3.44
N ILE A 444 7.01 -12.03 2.15
CA ILE A 444 5.76 -12.49 1.53
C ILE A 444 5.28 -13.79 2.19
N ALA A 445 6.18 -14.75 2.44
CA ALA A 445 5.84 -16.01 3.10
C ALA A 445 5.32 -15.81 4.53
N ALA A 446 5.84 -14.81 5.26
CA ALA A 446 5.32 -14.41 6.56
C ALA A 446 3.90 -13.82 6.45
N LEU A 447 3.67 -12.87 5.53
CA LEU A 447 2.35 -12.29 5.28
C LEU A 447 1.33 -13.36 4.85
N ASP A 448 1.71 -14.27 3.96
CA ASP A 448 0.87 -15.38 3.49
C ASP A 448 0.56 -16.37 4.63
N ARG A 449 1.41 -16.47 5.65
CA ARG A 449 1.13 -17.27 6.86
C ARG A 449 0.05 -16.61 7.72
N GLU A 450 0.17 -15.32 7.99
CA GLU A 450 -0.85 -14.53 8.72
C GLU A 450 -2.20 -14.57 7.99
N LEU A 451 -2.20 -14.42 6.66
CA LEU A 451 -3.41 -14.51 5.84
C LEU A 451 -4.08 -15.88 5.95
N ARG A 452 -3.31 -16.97 5.91
CA ARG A 452 -3.84 -18.34 6.09
C ARG A 452 -4.40 -18.57 7.49
N GLU A 453 -3.77 -18.01 8.53
CA GLU A 453 -4.27 -18.09 9.90
C GLU A 453 -5.62 -17.38 10.04
N HIS A 454 -5.76 -16.19 9.47
CA HIS A 454 -7.03 -15.47 9.44
C HIS A 454 -8.11 -16.18 8.62
N ALA A 455 -7.75 -16.78 7.48
CA ALA A 455 -8.67 -17.59 6.68
C ALA A 455 -9.16 -18.82 7.45
N ALA A 456 -8.25 -19.54 8.12
CA ALA A 456 -8.59 -20.69 8.96
C ALA A 456 -9.48 -20.30 10.14
N ALA A 457 -9.20 -19.16 10.81
CA ALA A 457 -10.04 -18.66 11.89
C ALA A 457 -11.47 -18.32 11.40
N THR A 458 -11.58 -17.71 10.22
CA THR A 458 -12.88 -17.36 9.62
C THR A 458 -13.67 -18.60 9.23
N ALA A 459 -13.01 -19.59 8.62
CA ALA A 459 -13.64 -20.88 8.29
C ALA A 459 -14.14 -21.62 9.55
N ARG A 460 -13.36 -21.61 10.65
CA ARG A 460 -13.79 -22.17 11.94
C ARG A 460 -15.00 -21.45 12.50
N ALA A 461 -15.02 -20.12 12.49
CA ALA A 461 -16.15 -19.34 12.98
C ALA A 461 -17.43 -19.59 12.15
N ALA A 462 -17.30 -19.66 10.83
CA ALA A 462 -18.41 -20.02 9.93
C ALA A 462 -18.94 -21.44 10.22
N ALA A 463 -18.05 -22.42 10.41
CA ALA A 463 -18.45 -23.79 10.75
C ALA A 463 -19.17 -23.87 12.11
N VAL A 464 -18.76 -23.07 13.10
CA VAL A 464 -19.47 -22.96 14.39
C VAL A 464 -20.88 -22.40 14.19
N ARG A 465 -21.02 -21.31 13.40
CA ARG A 465 -22.32 -20.74 13.05
C ARG A 465 -23.23 -21.77 12.40
N ASP A 466 -22.75 -22.46 11.36
CA ASP A 466 -23.55 -23.43 10.61
C ASP A 466 -24.02 -24.61 11.49
N ARG A 467 -23.23 -24.98 12.49
CA ARG A 467 -23.60 -26.02 13.47
C ARG A 467 -24.56 -25.53 14.55
N GLN A 468 -24.34 -24.34 15.11
CA GLN A 468 -25.04 -23.88 16.32
C GLN A 468 -26.30 -23.06 16.02
N LEU A 469 -26.26 -22.19 15.02
CA LEU A 469 -27.31 -21.21 14.75
C LEU A 469 -28.68 -21.85 14.49
N PRO A 470 -28.81 -22.95 13.68
CA PRO A 470 -30.11 -23.57 13.46
C PRO A 470 -30.73 -24.15 14.74
N THR A 471 -29.90 -24.63 15.66
CA THR A 471 -30.38 -25.18 16.94
C THR A 471 -30.85 -24.07 17.88
N LEU A 472 -30.11 -22.96 17.96
CA LEU A 472 -30.53 -21.77 18.72
C LEU A 472 -31.83 -21.17 18.15
N GLN A 473 -31.97 -21.11 16.83
CA GLN A 473 -33.19 -20.61 16.17
C GLN A 473 -34.41 -21.50 16.44
N ARG A 474 -34.25 -22.84 16.43
CA ARG A 474 -35.34 -23.77 16.79
C ARG A 474 -35.75 -23.60 18.26
N ALA A 475 -34.80 -23.49 19.18
CA ALA A 475 -35.09 -23.23 20.58
C ALA A 475 -35.79 -21.88 20.80
N LEU A 476 -35.32 -20.84 20.11
CA LEU A 476 -35.94 -19.51 20.15
C LEU A 476 -37.37 -19.53 19.62
N ALA A 477 -37.62 -20.26 18.53
CA ALA A 477 -38.96 -20.43 17.97
C ALA A 477 -39.90 -21.16 18.95
N ALA A 478 -39.43 -22.20 19.63
CA ALA A 478 -40.21 -22.93 20.64
C ALA A 478 -40.53 -22.04 21.86
N VAL A 479 -39.56 -21.28 22.36
CA VAL A 479 -39.79 -20.32 23.46
C VAL A 479 -40.82 -19.26 23.07
N ARG A 480 -40.75 -18.75 21.82
CA ARG A 480 -41.73 -17.78 21.31
C ARG A 480 -43.12 -18.37 21.13
N SER A 481 -43.25 -19.63 20.71
CA SER A 481 -44.56 -20.28 20.64
C SER A 481 -45.18 -20.48 22.02
N GLU A 482 -44.38 -20.81 23.03
CA GLU A 482 -44.85 -20.92 24.42
C GLU A 482 -45.34 -19.57 24.97
N LEU A 483 -44.58 -18.49 24.72
CA LEU A 483 -44.99 -17.13 25.09
C LEU A 483 -46.29 -16.70 24.41
N GLY A 484 -46.46 -17.01 23.11
CA GLY A 484 -47.69 -16.71 22.38
C GLY A 484 -48.88 -17.64 22.72
N GLY A 485 -48.60 -18.86 23.18
CA GLY A 485 -49.59 -19.83 23.64
C GLY A 485 -50.18 -19.48 25.00
N SER A 486 -49.34 -19.07 25.96
CA SER A 486 -49.80 -18.59 27.28
C SER A 486 -50.75 -17.39 27.14
N ALA A 487 -50.46 -16.44 26.24
CA ALA A 487 -51.33 -15.27 25.99
C ALA A 487 -52.73 -15.64 25.44
N ARG A 488 -52.86 -16.77 24.74
CA ARG A 488 -54.14 -17.26 24.20
C ARG A 488 -54.99 -18.03 25.23
N LEU A 489 -54.37 -18.59 26.26
CA LEU A 489 -55.09 -19.32 27.32
C LEU A 489 -55.69 -18.35 28.36
N ASP A 490 -55.05 -17.20 28.59
CA ASP A 490 -55.55 -16.13 29.47
C ASP A 490 -56.75 -15.36 28.86
N ALA A 491 -56.81 -15.28 27.52
CA ALA A 491 -57.98 -14.77 26.79
C ALA A 491 -58.95 -15.93 26.56
N GLY A 492 -59.77 -16.23 27.58
CA GLY A 492 -60.72 -17.35 27.64
C GLY A 492 -61.24 -17.85 26.29
N GLU A 493 -61.07 -19.16 26.09
CA GLU A 493 -61.53 -19.98 24.97
C GLU A 493 -62.88 -19.50 24.39
N ALA A 494 -62.81 -18.66 23.34
CA ALA A 494 -63.96 -18.36 22.52
C ALA A 494 -64.31 -19.64 21.74
N THR A 495 -65.32 -20.35 22.24
CA THR A 495 -65.91 -21.52 21.60
C THR A 495 -66.30 -21.15 20.17
N LEU A 496 -65.60 -21.70 19.18
CA LEU A 496 -65.96 -21.62 17.78
C LEU A 496 -67.32 -22.30 17.60
N GLY A 497 -68.38 -21.52 17.39
CA GLY A 497 -69.64 -22.00 16.84
C GLY A 497 -69.45 -22.48 15.39
N PRO A 498 -70.28 -23.43 14.92
CA PRO A 498 -70.11 -24.06 13.61
C PRO A 498 -70.37 -23.08 12.45
N PRO A 499 -69.86 -23.38 11.24
CA PRO A 499 -69.99 -22.49 10.10
C PRO A 499 -71.41 -22.60 9.51
N ASP A 500 -72.16 -21.50 9.53
CA ASP A 500 -73.34 -21.34 8.67
C ASP A 500 -72.92 -20.84 7.29
N GLU A 501 -73.41 -21.56 6.28
CA GLU A 501 -73.33 -21.22 4.86
C GLU A 501 -74.22 -20.02 4.48
N LEU A 502 -74.06 -19.59 3.22
CA LEU A 502 -74.82 -18.60 2.43
C LEU A 502 -74.27 -17.18 2.60
N GLY A 503 -73.83 -16.45 1.58
CA GLY A 503 -74.07 -16.53 0.14
C GLY A 503 -74.17 -15.08 -0.33
N GLY A 504 -73.37 -14.66 -1.32
CA GLY A 504 -73.35 -13.24 -1.70
C GLY A 504 -72.32 -12.87 -2.74
N SER A 505 -72.57 -13.30 -3.97
CA SER A 505 -71.93 -12.86 -5.21
C SER A 505 -71.87 -11.34 -5.37
N ALA A 506 -70.69 -10.80 -5.71
CA ALA A 506 -70.55 -9.66 -6.61
C ALA A 506 -69.23 -9.77 -7.38
N ARG A 507 -69.37 -9.90 -8.70
CA ARG A 507 -68.30 -9.83 -9.72
C ARG A 507 -67.91 -8.37 -9.98
N LEU A 508 -66.81 -8.24 -10.75
CA LEU A 508 -66.33 -7.11 -11.57
C LEU A 508 -65.22 -6.30 -10.87
N ASP A 509 -64.11 -5.93 -11.50
CA ASP A 509 -63.53 -6.16 -12.83
C ASP A 509 -62.10 -5.57 -12.84
N ALA A 510 -61.28 -6.03 -13.78
CA ALA A 510 -60.17 -5.34 -14.44
C ALA A 510 -58.97 -4.75 -13.64
N GLY A 511 -57.77 -5.09 -14.10
CA GLY A 511 -56.61 -4.18 -14.00
C GLY A 511 -55.25 -4.83 -13.81
N GLU A 512 -54.86 -5.77 -14.66
CA GLU A 512 -53.49 -6.26 -14.76
C GLU A 512 -52.59 -5.17 -15.37
N ALA A 513 -51.63 -4.65 -14.60
CA ALA A 513 -50.58 -3.76 -15.08
C ALA A 513 -49.21 -4.35 -14.72
N THR A 514 -48.66 -5.05 -15.70
CA THR A 514 -47.28 -5.54 -15.76
C THR A 514 -46.32 -4.35 -15.78
N LEU A 515 -45.50 -4.19 -14.75
CA LEU A 515 -44.34 -3.29 -14.77
C LEU A 515 -43.07 -4.12 -14.97
N GLY A 516 -42.43 -3.90 -16.12
CA GLY A 516 -41.11 -4.44 -16.47
C GLY A 516 -39.96 -3.73 -15.72
N PRO A 517 -38.74 -4.30 -15.78
CA PRO A 517 -37.58 -3.85 -15.01
C PRO A 517 -36.92 -2.59 -15.59
N PRO A 518 -36.11 -1.87 -14.79
CA PRO A 518 -35.54 -0.57 -15.17
C PRO A 518 -34.30 -0.69 -16.07
N ASP A 519 -34.19 0.28 -16.98
CA ASP A 519 -33.03 0.55 -17.85
C ASP A 519 -31.76 0.85 -17.04
N GLU A 520 -30.67 0.14 -17.36
CA GLU A 520 -29.30 0.52 -16.99
C GLU A 520 -28.71 1.48 -18.03
N LEU A 521 -28.37 2.68 -17.57
CA LEU A 521 -27.59 3.67 -18.29
C LEU A 521 -26.12 3.23 -18.39
N GLY A 522 -25.69 2.89 -19.61
CA GLY A 522 -24.28 2.68 -19.93
C GLY A 522 -23.58 4.00 -20.28
N GLU A 523 -22.73 4.49 -19.37
CA GLU A 523 -21.75 5.54 -19.65
C GLU A 523 -20.38 4.94 -20.03
N SER A 524 -19.88 5.43 -21.17
CA SER A 524 -18.47 5.79 -21.44
C SER A 524 -17.42 4.68 -21.48
N GLY A 525 -17.20 4.15 -22.69
CA GLY A 525 -15.98 3.44 -23.10
C GLY A 525 -15.05 4.32 -23.95
N SER A 526 -13.85 4.55 -23.40
CA SER A 526 -12.56 5.05 -23.94
C SER A 526 -12.38 5.38 -25.44
N PRO A 527 -11.57 6.43 -25.78
CA PRO A 527 -11.12 6.71 -27.13
C PRO A 527 -9.94 5.84 -27.55
N GLU A 528 -10.01 5.36 -28.78
CA GLU A 528 -9.05 4.52 -29.49
C GLU A 528 -7.83 5.33 -29.96
N THR A 529 -6.66 4.70 -29.79
CA THR A 529 -5.32 5.21 -30.10
C THR A 529 -5.03 5.32 -31.59
N ALA A 530 -4.41 6.43 -31.95
CA ALA A 530 -3.92 6.80 -33.27
C ALA A 530 -2.85 5.85 -33.86
N ARG A 531 -2.97 5.59 -35.17
CA ARG A 531 -1.87 5.22 -36.07
C ARG A 531 -2.20 5.64 -37.50
N THR A 532 -1.54 6.70 -37.97
CA THR A 532 -1.15 6.84 -39.37
C THR A 532 0.02 7.82 -39.51
N ALA A 533 1.01 7.40 -40.30
CA ALA A 533 2.25 8.09 -40.62
C ALA A 533 2.09 9.00 -41.85
N ALA A 534 2.82 10.12 -41.90
CA ALA A 534 3.47 10.69 -43.09
C ALA A 534 4.23 11.99 -42.70
N ASP A 535 5.40 12.14 -43.31
CA ASP A 535 6.40 13.25 -43.33
C ASP A 535 7.32 13.48 -42.12
#